data_AF-A0A7R9YKI7-F1
#
_entry.id   AF-A0A7R9YKI7-F1
#
_cell.length_a   1.000
_cell.length_b   1.000
_cell.length_c   1.000
_cell.angle_alpha   90.00
_cell.angle_beta   90.00
_cell.angle_gamma   90.00
#
_symmetry.space_group_name_H-M   'P 1'
#
loop_
_entity.id
_entity.type
_entity.pdbx_description
1 polymer ?
#
loop_
_entity_poly.entity_id
_entity_poly.type
_entity_poly.pdbx_seq_one_letter_code
_entity_poly.pdbx_strand_id
1 'polypeptide(L)'
;TLLSILSRVYPFFNGADDIDQLWEIAVLRGRRPMQAAARELGRSFKPTNGPHDAMGSCSYVPDDARPLADVTRLSLDVIPSGIVREALLDLTDACLDVNARTRITARMASARVAEIV
;
A
#
# COMPACT_ATOMS: atom_id res chain seq x y z
N THR A 1 2.73 -7.98 5.93
CA THR A 1 3.77 -8.25 6.96
C THR A 1 4.83 -7.18 7.03
N LEU A 2 5.61 -6.91 5.97
CA LEU A 2 6.66 -5.87 6.00
C LEU A 2 6.13 -4.50 6.46
N LEU A 3 5.00 -4.08 5.91
CA LEU A 3 4.34 -2.82 6.30
C LEU A 3 3.96 -2.77 7.80
N SER A 4 3.55 -3.89 8.40
CA SER A 4 3.28 -3.98 9.84
C SER A 4 4.55 -3.88 10.69
N ILE A 5 5.67 -4.41 10.19
CA ILE A 5 6.97 -4.29 10.87
C ILE A 5 7.42 -2.82 10.86
N LEU A 6 7.37 -2.16 9.69
CA LEU A 6 7.80 -0.77 9.54
C LEU A 6 6.90 0.24 10.28
N SER A 7 5.61 -0.05 10.40
CA SER A 7 4.65 0.79 11.13
C SER A 7 4.55 0.47 12.62
N ARG A 8 5.03 -0.71 13.05
CA ARG A 8 4.69 -1.31 14.36
C ARG A 8 3.18 -1.44 14.60
N VAL A 9 2.37 -1.45 13.55
CA VAL A 9 0.91 -1.62 13.61
C VAL A 9 0.53 -2.98 13.04
N TYR A 10 -0.14 -3.81 13.86
CA TYR A 10 -0.63 -5.12 13.44
C TYR A 10 -2.09 -5.35 13.86
N PRO A 11 -2.97 -5.76 12.93
CA PRO A 11 -2.74 -5.79 11.48
C PRO A 11 -2.66 -4.35 10.91
N PHE A 12 -1.86 -4.14 9.86
CA PHE A 12 -1.76 -2.78 9.26
C PHE A 12 -3.07 -2.38 8.57
N PHE A 13 -3.61 -3.29 7.77
CA PHE A 13 -4.96 -3.20 7.23
C PHE A 13 -5.91 -3.91 8.18
N ASN A 14 -6.94 -3.24 8.66
CA ASN A 14 -7.89 -3.70 9.67
C ASN A 14 -9.35 -3.47 9.23
N GLY A 15 -9.67 -3.75 7.97
CA GLY A 15 -11.04 -3.75 7.46
C GLY A 15 -11.89 -4.89 8.05
N ALA A 16 -13.16 -4.61 8.33
CA ALA A 16 -14.09 -5.58 8.91
C ALA A 16 -14.55 -6.64 7.89
N ASP A 17 -14.56 -6.28 6.61
CA ASP A 17 -14.84 -7.17 5.49
C ASP A 17 -13.88 -6.93 4.30
N ASP A 18 -14.07 -7.68 3.21
CA ASP A 18 -13.22 -7.60 2.01
C ASP A 18 -13.28 -6.22 1.32
N ILE A 19 -14.42 -5.52 1.39
CA ILE A 19 -14.59 -4.20 0.78
C ILE A 19 -13.86 -3.15 1.60
N ASP A 20 -13.98 -3.21 2.93
CA ASP A 20 -13.24 -2.33 3.84
C ASP A 20 -11.73 -2.53 3.70
N GLN A 21 -11.27 -3.78 3.62
CA GLN A 21 -9.85 -4.08 3.38
C GLN A 21 -9.37 -3.52 2.04
N LEU A 22 -10.15 -3.73 0.97
CA LEU A 22 -9.83 -3.16 -0.34
C LEU A 22 -9.82 -1.63 -0.29
N TRP A 23 -10.67 -1.04 0.53
CA TRP A 23 -10.74 0.40 0.72
C TRP A 23 -9.49 0.96 1.38
N GLU A 24 -9.02 0.36 2.48
CA GLU A 24 -7.78 0.79 3.14
C GLU A 24 -6.57 0.66 2.21
N ILE A 25 -6.52 -0.38 1.38
CA ILE A 25 -5.50 -0.53 0.33
C ILE A 25 -5.63 0.61 -0.69
N ALA A 26 -6.84 0.94 -1.12
CA ALA A 26 -7.09 2.01 -2.09
C ALA A 26 -6.73 3.39 -1.54
N VAL A 27 -6.98 3.66 -0.25
CA VAL A 27 -6.56 4.92 0.40
C VAL A 27 -5.05 5.10 0.33
N LEU A 28 -4.29 4.01 0.43
CA LEU A 28 -2.83 4.02 0.31
C LEU A 28 -2.35 4.12 -1.15
N ARG A 29 -2.91 3.29 -2.04
CA ARG A 29 -2.44 3.12 -3.43
C ARG A 29 -3.09 4.06 -4.44
N GLY A 30 -4.13 4.77 -4.04
CA GLY A 30 -4.86 5.70 -4.89
C GLY A 30 -5.84 5.03 -5.86
N ARG A 31 -6.78 5.81 -6.35
CA ARG A 31 -7.87 5.39 -7.23
C ARG A 31 -7.38 4.96 -8.61
N ARG A 32 -6.48 5.73 -9.24
CA ARG A 32 -6.05 5.50 -10.62
C ARG A 32 -5.28 4.18 -10.76
N PRO A 33 -4.29 3.86 -9.91
CA PRO A 33 -3.61 2.56 -9.97
C PRO A 33 -4.56 1.39 -9.75
N MET A 34 -5.50 1.52 -8.80
CA MET A 34 -6.53 0.51 -8.54
C MET A 34 -7.44 0.30 -9.76
N GLN A 35 -7.86 1.38 -10.43
CA GLN A 35 -8.65 1.32 -11.65
C GLN A 35 -7.89 0.68 -12.82
N ALA A 36 -6.61 1.01 -12.99
CA ALA A 36 -5.76 0.42 -14.02
C ALA A 36 -5.61 -1.09 -13.80
N ALA A 37 -5.26 -1.51 -12.58
CA ALA A 37 -5.13 -2.92 -12.23
C ALA A 37 -6.46 -3.69 -12.39
N ALA A 38 -7.58 -3.10 -11.99
CA ALA A 38 -8.90 -3.72 -12.18
C ALA A 38 -9.24 -3.92 -13.67
N ARG A 39 -8.93 -2.94 -14.53
CA ARG A 39 -9.18 -3.03 -15.98
C ARG A 39 -8.40 -4.17 -16.63
N GLU A 40 -7.15 -4.40 -16.24
CA GLU A 40 -6.35 -5.53 -16.74
C GLU A 40 -6.94 -6.90 -16.40
N LEU A 41 -7.75 -6.98 -15.33
CA LEU A 41 -8.46 -8.18 -14.92
C LEU A 41 -9.89 -8.25 -15.49
N GLY A 42 -10.28 -7.33 -16.38
CA GLY A 42 -11.65 -7.24 -16.90
C GLY A 42 -12.69 -6.82 -15.85
N ARG A 43 -12.26 -6.13 -14.79
CA ARG A 43 -13.10 -5.63 -13.69
C ARG A 43 -13.12 -4.10 -13.67
N SER A 44 -14.04 -3.52 -12.89
CA SER A 44 -14.10 -2.08 -12.65
C SER A 44 -13.96 -1.76 -11.16
N PHE A 45 -13.09 -0.81 -10.83
CA PHE A 45 -12.99 -0.24 -9.49
C PHE A 45 -13.60 1.16 -9.48
N LYS A 46 -14.73 1.33 -8.80
CA LYS A 46 -15.45 2.61 -8.71
C LYS A 46 -15.63 2.98 -7.24
N PRO A 47 -14.60 3.58 -6.60
CA PRO A 47 -14.75 4.01 -5.22
C PRO A 47 -15.72 5.19 -5.19
N THR A 48 -16.80 5.04 -4.44
CA THR A 48 -17.69 6.14 -4.10
C THR A 48 -17.12 6.88 -2.90
N ASN A 49 -16.69 8.13 -3.09
CA ASN A 49 -16.30 8.97 -1.96
C ASN A 49 -17.57 9.32 -1.17
N GLY A 50 -17.66 8.87 0.07
CA GLY A 50 -18.83 9.03 0.91
C GLY A 50 -18.72 8.17 2.17
N PRO A 51 -19.75 8.19 3.03
CA PRO A 51 -19.80 7.30 4.18
C PRO A 51 -19.81 5.85 3.70
N HIS A 52 -18.79 5.10 4.10
CA HIS A 52 -18.64 3.69 3.73
C HIS A 52 -19.34 2.74 4.72
N ASP A 53 -19.67 3.24 5.91
CA ASP A 53 -20.41 2.55 6.95
C ASP A 53 -21.64 3.35 7.42
N ALA A 54 -22.53 2.70 8.16
CA ALA A 54 -23.68 3.33 8.79
C ALA A 54 -23.30 4.39 9.86
N MET A 55 -22.01 4.46 10.23
CA MET A 55 -21.45 5.39 11.21
C MET A 55 -20.90 6.68 10.59
N GLY A 56 -20.94 6.83 9.27
CA GLY A 56 -20.58 8.07 8.59
C GLY A 56 -19.07 8.26 8.38
N SER A 57 -18.25 7.21 8.44
CA SER A 57 -16.82 7.34 8.17
C SER A 57 -16.59 7.68 6.69
N CYS A 58 -16.32 8.97 6.43
CA CYS A 58 -15.98 9.47 5.11
C CYS A 58 -14.58 9.00 4.73
N SER A 59 -14.51 7.91 3.98
CA SER A 59 -13.23 7.36 3.55
C SER A 59 -12.90 7.87 2.14
N TYR A 60 -12.13 8.95 2.09
CA TYR A 60 -11.67 9.55 0.83
C TYR A 60 -10.52 8.73 0.22
N VAL A 61 -10.72 8.24 -1.00
CA VAL A 61 -9.65 7.62 -1.79
C VAL A 61 -9.00 8.70 -2.68
N PRO A 62 -7.71 9.02 -2.49
CA PRO A 62 -7.00 9.97 -3.34
C PRO A 62 -6.89 9.43 -4.76
N ASP A 63 -6.73 10.30 -5.75
CA ASP A 63 -6.56 9.87 -7.14
C ASP A 63 -5.26 9.09 -7.35
N ASP A 64 -4.18 9.55 -6.74
CA ASP A 64 -2.83 9.01 -6.88
C ASP A 64 -2.37 8.33 -5.58
N ALA A 65 -1.39 7.43 -5.70
CA ALA A 65 -0.79 6.75 -4.55
C ALA A 65 -0.09 7.76 -3.63
N ARG A 66 -0.20 7.55 -2.32
CA ARG A 66 0.61 8.31 -1.37
C ARG A 66 1.99 7.69 -1.27
N PRO A 67 3.07 8.49 -1.31
CA PRO A 67 4.40 7.99 -0.97
C PRO A 67 4.35 7.32 0.40
N LEU A 68 4.96 6.13 0.53
CA LEU A 68 4.98 5.42 1.82
C LEU A 68 5.57 6.31 2.93
N ALA A 69 6.57 7.13 2.62
CA ALA A 69 7.16 8.09 3.55
C ALA A 69 6.14 9.04 4.21
N ASP A 70 5.02 9.34 3.54
CA ASP A 70 4.00 10.28 3.99
C ASP A 70 2.86 9.61 4.75
N VAL A 71 2.92 8.28 4.89
CA VAL A 71 1.92 7.52 5.64
C VAL A 71 2.17 7.73 7.12
N THR A 72 1.27 8.45 7.78
CA THR A 72 1.34 8.81 9.22
C THR A 72 1.48 7.62 10.16
N ARG A 73 1.10 6.41 9.71
CA ARG A 73 1.24 5.16 10.46
C ARG A 73 2.65 4.56 10.37
N LEU A 74 3.55 5.07 9.53
CA LEU A 74 4.92 4.58 9.47
C LEU A 74 5.78 5.22 10.55
N SER A 75 6.36 4.35 11.39
CA SER A 75 7.41 4.71 12.34
C SER A 75 8.75 4.72 11.60
N LEU A 76 9.09 5.79 10.89
CA LEU A 76 10.35 5.86 10.16
C LEU A 76 11.59 5.96 11.09
N ASP A 77 11.38 6.23 12.38
CA ASP A 77 12.39 6.25 13.43
C ASP A 77 13.04 4.87 13.67
N VAL A 78 12.36 3.76 13.35
CA VAL A 78 12.97 2.43 13.42
C VAL A 78 13.89 2.11 12.25
N ILE A 79 13.87 2.91 11.19
CA ILE A 79 14.65 2.64 9.98
C ILE A 79 15.88 3.55 9.95
N PRO A 80 17.10 2.99 9.85
CA PRO A 80 18.32 3.78 9.66
C PRO A 80 18.16 4.78 8.53
N SER A 81 18.54 6.05 8.75
CA SER A 81 18.39 7.12 7.77
C SER A 81 19.29 6.93 6.54
N GLY A 82 18.95 7.63 5.46
CA GLY A 82 19.72 7.60 4.20
C GLY A 82 19.31 6.45 3.29
N ILE A 83 20.28 5.89 2.55
CA ILE A 83 20.07 4.92 1.47
C ILE A 83 19.26 3.70 1.93
N VAL A 84 19.50 3.22 3.16
CA VAL A 84 18.79 2.06 3.72
C VAL A 84 17.29 2.32 3.86
N ARG A 85 16.90 3.52 4.30
CA ARG A 85 15.48 3.89 4.43
C ARG A 85 14.81 3.97 3.06
N GLU A 86 15.45 4.64 2.12
CA GLU A 86 14.92 4.81 0.77
C GLU A 86 14.71 3.46 0.09
N ALA A 87 15.70 2.57 0.20
CA ALA A 87 15.63 1.25 -0.40
C ALA A 87 14.60 0.32 0.27
N LEU A 88 14.41 0.42 1.59
CA LEU A 88 13.33 -0.29 2.30
C LEU A 88 11.94 0.21 1.91
N LEU A 89 11.77 1.53 1.76
CA LEU A 89 10.51 2.12 1.32
C LEU A 89 10.21 1.73 -0.13
N ASP A 90 11.19 1.79 -1.03
CA ASP A 90 11.06 1.35 -2.43
C ASP A 90 10.70 -0.15 -2.52
N LEU A 91 11.41 -1.01 -1.77
CA LEU A 91 11.10 -2.44 -1.71
C LEU A 91 9.69 -2.70 -1.18
N THR A 92 9.26 -1.94 -0.16
CA THR A 92 7.91 -2.04 0.39
C THR A 92 6.86 -1.61 -0.63
N ASP A 93 7.12 -0.54 -1.38
CA ASP A 93 6.23 -0.07 -2.43
C ASP A 93 6.07 -1.11 -3.54
N ALA A 94 7.19 -1.69 -4.00
CA ALA A 94 7.21 -2.73 -5.02
C ALA A 94 6.49 -4.02 -4.58
N CYS A 95 6.52 -4.34 -3.28
CA CYS A 95 5.73 -5.43 -2.70
C CYS A 95 4.22 -5.14 -2.67
N LEU A 96 3.85 -3.86 -2.52
CA LEU A 96 2.46 -3.39 -2.42
C LEU A 96 1.86 -3.00 -3.78
N ASP A 97 2.54 -3.34 -4.88
CA ASP A 97 1.98 -3.15 -6.22
C ASP A 97 0.64 -3.90 -6.34
N VAL A 98 -0.37 -3.14 -6.73
CA VAL A 98 -1.76 -3.60 -6.88
C VAL A 98 -1.90 -4.50 -8.10
N ASN A 99 -1.02 -4.36 -9.10
CA ASN A 99 -1.00 -5.24 -10.25
C ASN A 99 -0.09 -6.45 -9.97
N ALA A 100 -0.70 -7.63 -9.94
CA ALA A 100 0.01 -8.87 -9.67
C ALA A 100 1.06 -9.24 -10.73
N ARG A 101 0.96 -8.73 -11.97
CA ARG A 101 1.94 -9.01 -13.03
C ARG A 101 3.24 -8.22 -12.87
N THR A 102 3.15 -7.02 -12.31
CA THR A 102 4.28 -6.11 -12.13
C THR A 102 4.84 -6.12 -10.71
N ARG A 103 4.08 -6.66 -9.74
CA ARG A 103 4.53 -6.87 -8.37
C ARG A 103 5.85 -7.65 -8.33
N ILE A 104 6.77 -7.16 -7.51
CA ILE A 104 8.09 -7.77 -7.35
C ILE A 104 7.98 -9.24 -6.90
N THR A 105 8.79 -10.10 -7.50
CA THR A 105 8.89 -11.51 -7.10
C THR A 105 9.86 -11.68 -5.92
N ALA A 106 9.76 -12.78 -5.18
CA ALA A 106 10.69 -13.08 -4.09
C ALA A 106 12.16 -13.05 -4.53
N ARG A 107 12.47 -13.62 -5.71
CA ARG A 107 13.83 -13.61 -6.29
C ARG A 107 14.34 -12.19 -6.55
N MET A 108 13.49 -11.31 -7.10
CA MET A 108 13.85 -9.92 -7.36
C MET A 108 14.01 -9.12 -6.06
N ALA A 109 13.15 -9.37 -5.07
CA ALA A 109 13.25 -8.75 -3.75
C ALA A 109 14.56 -9.13 -3.06
N SER A 110 14.96 -10.40 -3.08
CA SER A 110 16.24 -10.85 -2.52
C SER A 110 17.44 -10.20 -3.22
N ALA A 111 17.39 -10.04 -4.55
CA ALA A 111 18.44 -9.36 -5.29
C ALA A 111 18.59 -7.89 -4.87
N ARG A 112 17.47 -7.15 -4.73
CA ARG A 112 17.50 -5.76 -4.25
C ARG A 112 18.04 -5.64 -2.83
N VAL A 113 17.71 -6.58 -1.94
CA VAL A 113 18.25 -6.57 -0.57
C VAL A 113 19.77 -6.75 -0.58
N ALA A 114 20.29 -7.61 -1.46
CA ALA A 114 21.74 -7.83 -1.58
C ALA A 114 22.51 -6.60 -2.13
N GLU A 115 21.83 -5.63 -2.74
CA GLU A 115 22.44 -4.37 -3.19
C GLU A 115 22.52 -3.31 -2.07
N ILE A 116 21.75 -3.50 -0.99
CA ILE A 116 21.64 -2.56 0.15
C ILE A 116 22.63 -2.92 1.28
N VAL A 117 22.97 -4.22 1.40
CA VAL A 117 23.81 -4.81 2.47
C VAL A 117 25.23 -5.05 1.96
#